data_AF-A0A6F8YT91-F1
#
_entry.id   AF-A0A6F8YT91-F1
#
_cell.length_a   1.000
_cell.length_b   1.000
_cell.length_c   1.000
_cell.angle_alpha   90.00
_cell.angle_beta   90.00
_cell.angle_gamma   90.00
#
_symmetry.space_group_name_H-M   'P 1'
#
loop_
_entity.id
_entity.type
_entity.pdbx_description
1 polymer ?
#
loop_
_entity_poly.entity_id
_entity_poly.type
_entity_poly.pdbx_seq_one_letter_code
_entity_poly.pdbx_strand_id
1 'polypeptide(L)'
;MRAGLLPRTLHADEPSPHVEWSGGGVRLLAEPVPWPAVDGRPRRAGVSSFGVSGTNAHVILEEAAPAQVPSPDATPDGAPVGWVISGHSDAALRAQAGRLRAHLARRPEVAPLDVARSLGTGRAGLSRRAAALGADRADLLRGLDAIAAGEPVAPGVVRGTPVDGGLAFLFTGQGGQRAGMGEGLAAAFPVFGDAWREVLSLCDPDLVAGLGDGRVDQTGSAQVGLFAFEVAMFRLWESWGVVPDFVLGHSVGEIAAATVAGVLGVEDAARLVSARGRLMQALPAGGGMVAVEATEAEVAGTLPEGVEIAAVNGRRAVVVSGPLGPVEAVGSGGGRPAGVCGGCGFRTRSIRRWWSRCWPGSRRLPRLSPTPRRGSVWCPMCLVSWCGSSTPATGYGMCAARSGSVMGWRCWPSVGSACSWRSVRTVC
;
A
#
# COMPACT_ATOMS: atom_id res chain seq x y z
N MET A 1 14.46 -21.20 -37.18
CA MET A 1 14.10 -19.79 -37.41
C MET A 1 14.78 -18.86 -36.41
N ARG A 2 14.36 -18.78 -35.15
CA ARG A 2 14.97 -17.87 -34.14
C ARG A 2 16.49 -18.04 -33.97
N ALA A 3 16.99 -19.28 -33.98
CA ALA A 3 18.42 -19.57 -33.83
C ALA A 3 19.24 -19.36 -35.13
N GLY A 4 18.61 -19.01 -36.26
CA GLY A 4 19.31 -18.85 -37.54
C GLY A 4 20.03 -20.11 -38.02
N LEU A 5 19.57 -21.31 -37.63
CA LEU A 5 20.20 -22.60 -37.92
C LEU A 5 19.15 -23.64 -38.31
N LEU A 6 19.46 -24.47 -39.30
CA LEU A 6 18.77 -25.70 -39.66
C LEU A 6 19.47 -26.88 -38.97
N PRO A 7 18.78 -27.65 -38.11
CA PRO A 7 19.41 -28.74 -37.36
C PRO A 7 19.71 -29.95 -38.25
N ARG A 8 20.69 -30.77 -37.83
CA ARG A 8 20.97 -32.07 -38.44
C ARG A 8 19.78 -33.03 -38.30
N THR A 9 19.55 -33.83 -39.34
CA THR A 9 18.69 -35.02 -39.31
C THR A 9 19.52 -36.22 -38.84
N LEU A 10 19.08 -36.87 -37.77
CA LEU A 10 19.73 -38.08 -37.26
C LEU A 10 19.33 -39.31 -38.09
N HIS A 11 20.19 -40.33 -38.12
CA HIS A 11 19.96 -41.59 -38.85
C HIS A 11 19.74 -41.42 -40.36
N ALA A 12 20.39 -40.41 -40.95
CA ALA A 12 20.30 -40.05 -42.36
C ALA A 12 21.69 -40.06 -43.04
N ASP A 13 22.62 -40.84 -42.51
CA ASP A 13 24.00 -40.91 -43.01
C ASP A 13 24.07 -41.55 -44.41
N GLU A 14 23.20 -42.54 -44.67
CA GLU A 14 22.99 -43.15 -45.98
C GLU A 14 21.59 -42.78 -46.50
N PRO A 15 21.47 -41.97 -47.57
CA PRO A 15 20.17 -41.63 -48.15
C PRO A 15 19.45 -42.86 -48.71
N SER A 16 18.11 -42.90 -48.60
CA SER A 16 17.33 -44.01 -49.14
C SER A 16 17.55 -44.16 -50.66
N PRO A 17 17.83 -45.37 -51.18
CA PRO A 17 17.98 -45.61 -52.62
C PRO A 17 16.66 -45.54 -53.38
N HIS A 18 15.52 -45.51 -52.67
CA HIS A 18 14.18 -45.42 -53.26
C HIS A 18 13.73 -43.99 -53.56
N VAL A 19 14.59 -43.00 -53.30
CA VAL A 19 14.33 -41.58 -53.58
C VAL A 19 15.42 -41.09 -54.54
N GLU A 20 15.01 -40.38 -55.59
CA GLU A 20 15.94 -39.68 -56.48
C GLU A 20 16.32 -38.34 -55.82
N TRP A 21 17.56 -38.24 -55.33
CA TRP A 21 18.04 -37.09 -54.56
C TRP A 21 18.78 -36.04 -55.39
N SER A 22 19.24 -36.36 -56.60
CA SER A 22 20.15 -35.51 -57.36
C SER A 22 19.45 -34.49 -58.28
N GLY A 23 18.21 -34.76 -58.71
CA GLY A 23 17.45 -33.93 -59.64
C GLY A 23 16.39 -33.02 -58.99
N GLY A 24 15.93 -33.33 -57.77
CA GLY A 24 15.01 -32.48 -57.02
C GLY A 24 15.81 -31.59 -56.07
N GLY A 25 15.54 -30.29 -56.00
CA GLY A 25 16.23 -29.32 -55.11
C GLY A 25 16.03 -29.54 -53.60
N VAL A 26 16.06 -30.80 -53.16
CA VAL A 26 15.85 -31.31 -51.81
C VAL A 26 17.16 -31.95 -51.37
N ARG A 27 17.63 -31.59 -50.17
CA ARG A 27 18.86 -32.13 -49.61
C ARG A 27 18.65 -32.50 -48.15
N LEU A 28 19.11 -33.70 -47.77
CA LEU A 28 19.14 -34.11 -46.38
C LEU A 28 20.14 -33.24 -45.59
N LEU A 29 19.73 -32.82 -44.40
CA LEU A 29 20.58 -32.04 -43.51
C LEU A 29 21.47 -32.99 -42.69
N ALA A 30 22.55 -33.47 -43.29
CA ALA A 30 23.51 -34.38 -42.63
C ALA A 30 24.30 -33.70 -41.50
N GLU A 31 24.35 -32.37 -41.48
CA GLU A 31 24.99 -31.54 -40.46
C GLU A 31 24.16 -30.27 -40.21
N PRO A 32 24.38 -29.54 -39.10
CA PRO A 32 23.71 -28.27 -38.87
C PRO A 32 24.14 -27.23 -39.91
N VAL A 33 23.17 -26.61 -40.58
CA VAL A 33 23.44 -25.62 -41.65
C VAL A 33 22.98 -24.23 -41.21
N PRO A 34 23.81 -23.18 -41.33
CA PRO A 34 23.38 -21.81 -41.11
C PRO A 34 22.18 -21.46 -42.00
N TRP A 35 21.18 -20.82 -41.40
CA TRP A 35 20.02 -20.30 -42.10
C TRP A 35 20.08 -18.78 -42.08
N PRO A 36 20.84 -18.15 -42.99
CA PRO A 36 21.07 -16.70 -42.95
C PRO A 36 19.77 -15.92 -43.10
N ALA A 37 19.70 -14.75 -42.46
CA ALA A 37 18.65 -13.78 -42.73
C ALA A 37 18.96 -13.12 -44.08
N VAL A 38 17.91 -12.87 -44.87
CA VAL A 38 18.03 -12.19 -46.17
C VAL A 38 17.05 -11.02 -46.14
N ASP A 39 17.53 -9.82 -46.46
CA ASP A 39 16.71 -8.62 -46.44
C ASP A 39 15.47 -8.76 -47.33
N GLY A 40 14.32 -8.35 -46.79
CA GLY A 40 13.03 -8.49 -47.46
C GLY A 40 12.52 -9.93 -47.62
N ARG A 41 13.22 -10.93 -47.07
CA ARG A 41 12.86 -12.35 -47.21
C ARG A 41 12.87 -13.08 -45.85
N PRO A 42 11.70 -13.17 -45.17
CA PRO A 42 11.62 -13.93 -43.93
C PRO A 42 11.92 -15.41 -44.22
N ARG A 43 12.57 -16.07 -43.26
CA ARG A 43 12.77 -17.52 -43.33
C ARG A 43 11.41 -18.21 -43.39
N ARG A 44 11.26 -19.23 -44.24
CA ARG A 44 10.04 -20.04 -44.37
C ARG A 44 10.36 -21.53 -44.32
N ALA A 45 9.56 -22.31 -43.60
CA ALA A 45 9.67 -23.77 -43.57
C ALA A 45 8.29 -24.41 -43.76
N GLY A 46 8.25 -25.52 -44.49
CA GLY A 46 7.09 -26.42 -44.52
C GLY A 46 7.21 -27.48 -43.44
N VAL A 47 6.10 -27.82 -42.79
CA VAL A 47 5.97 -28.95 -41.87
C VAL A 47 4.84 -29.83 -42.39
N SER A 48 5.14 -31.08 -42.73
CA SER A 48 4.17 -32.07 -43.20
C SER A 48 3.96 -33.17 -42.16
N SER A 49 2.72 -33.64 -42.02
CA SER A 49 2.37 -34.81 -41.22
C SER A 49 1.38 -35.68 -42.00
N PHE A 50 1.68 -36.97 -42.13
CA PHE A 50 0.90 -37.93 -42.91
C PHE A 50 0.44 -39.06 -42.00
N GLY A 51 -0.86 -39.12 -41.73
CA GLY A 51 -1.46 -40.13 -40.86
C GLY A 51 -1.70 -41.45 -41.60
N VAL A 52 -1.55 -42.58 -40.89
CA VAL A 52 -1.77 -43.92 -41.46
C VAL A 52 -3.18 -44.12 -42.05
N SER A 53 -4.17 -43.39 -41.54
CA SER A 53 -5.55 -43.39 -42.06
C SER A 53 -5.72 -42.66 -43.39
N GLY A 54 -4.66 -42.01 -43.90
CA GLY A 54 -4.70 -41.19 -45.12
C GLY A 54 -5.00 -39.70 -44.90
N THR A 55 -5.13 -39.25 -43.65
CA THR A 55 -5.28 -37.81 -43.35
C THR A 55 -3.93 -37.12 -43.38
N ASN A 56 -3.81 -36.12 -44.27
CA ASN A 56 -2.58 -35.38 -44.49
C ASN A 56 -2.75 -33.93 -44.03
N ALA A 57 -1.73 -33.39 -43.34
CA ALA A 57 -1.67 -31.99 -42.94
C ALA A 57 -0.34 -31.37 -43.39
N HIS A 58 -0.39 -30.13 -43.87
CA HIS A 58 0.78 -29.35 -44.23
C HIS A 58 0.64 -27.91 -43.71
N VAL A 59 1.69 -27.42 -43.07
CA VAL A 59 1.74 -26.06 -42.52
C VAL A 59 2.99 -25.36 -43.04
N ILE A 60 2.81 -24.13 -43.50
CA ILE A 60 3.93 -23.23 -43.85
C ILE A 60 4.14 -22.28 -42.67
N LEU A 61 5.33 -22.31 -42.09
CA LEU A 61 5.78 -21.42 -41.04
C LEU A 61 6.61 -20.31 -41.65
N GLU A 62 6.39 -19.08 -41.19
CA GLU A 62 7.18 -17.91 -41.53
C GLU A 62 7.83 -17.35 -40.26
N GLU A 63 9.05 -16.83 -40.40
CA GLU A 63 9.74 -16.12 -39.33
C GLU A 63 8.94 -14.89 -38.89
N ALA A 64 8.79 -14.73 -37.56
CA ALA A 64 8.13 -13.57 -37.00
C ALA A 64 8.90 -12.29 -37.36
N ALA A 65 8.17 -11.23 -37.72
CA ALA A 65 8.75 -9.91 -37.90
C ALA A 65 9.55 -9.50 -36.65
N PRO A 66 10.67 -8.78 -36.80
CA PRO A 66 11.41 -8.25 -35.67
C PRO A 66 10.46 -7.44 -34.78
N ALA A 67 10.39 -7.78 -33.50
CA ALA A 67 9.64 -6.97 -32.56
C ALA A 67 10.30 -5.59 -32.50
N GLN A 68 9.56 -4.53 -32.86
CA GLN A 68 9.97 -3.18 -32.53
C GLN A 68 9.92 -3.08 -31.01
N VAL A 69 11.08 -3.18 -30.36
CA VAL A 69 11.21 -2.91 -28.94
C VAL A 69 11.23 -1.39 -28.83
N PRO A 70 10.20 -0.74 -28.26
CA PRO A 70 10.28 0.68 -27.98
C PRO A 70 11.54 0.93 -27.15
N SER A 71 12.27 1.99 -27.44
CA SER A 71 13.37 2.42 -26.57
C SER A 71 12.81 2.53 -25.16
N PRO A 72 13.42 1.86 -24.15
CA PRO A 72 12.95 1.98 -22.80
C PRO A 72 13.02 3.46 -22.42
N ASP A 73 11.90 4.03 -21.98
CA ASP A 73 11.95 5.26 -21.20
C ASP A 73 12.93 5.01 -20.06
N ALA A 74 13.86 5.95 -19.85
CA ALA A 74 14.85 5.83 -18.80
C ALA A 74 14.11 5.60 -17.47
N THR A 75 14.24 4.41 -16.90
CA THR A 75 13.80 4.19 -15.52
C THR A 75 14.53 5.18 -14.64
N PRO A 76 13.85 5.81 -13.66
CA PRO A 76 14.54 6.58 -12.65
C PRO A 76 15.62 5.71 -12.01
N ASP A 77 16.88 6.12 -12.15
CA ASP A 77 18.00 5.41 -11.55
C ASP A 77 17.79 5.29 -10.04
N GLY A 78 17.92 4.08 -9.49
CA GLY A 78 17.93 3.83 -8.05
C GLY A 78 16.57 3.60 -7.38
N ALA A 79 15.45 3.56 -8.12
CA ALA A 79 14.18 3.13 -7.53
C ALA A 79 14.23 1.62 -7.18
N PRO A 80 13.85 1.22 -5.95
CA PRO A 80 13.86 -0.19 -5.57
C PRO A 80 12.88 -1.00 -6.43
N VAL A 81 13.32 -2.14 -6.92
CA VAL A 81 12.50 -3.07 -7.70
C VAL A 81 12.17 -4.32 -6.89
N GLY A 82 11.06 -4.98 -7.24
CA GLY A 82 10.63 -6.22 -6.61
C GLY A 82 10.56 -7.38 -7.59
N TRP A 83 11.25 -8.48 -7.29
CA TRP A 83 11.08 -9.76 -7.99
C TRP A 83 10.08 -10.62 -7.25
N VAL A 84 8.84 -10.62 -7.73
CA VAL A 84 7.74 -11.42 -7.20
C VAL A 84 7.79 -12.85 -7.75
N ILE A 85 7.73 -13.84 -6.87
CA ILE A 85 7.69 -15.25 -7.25
C ILE A 85 6.62 -15.99 -6.46
N SER A 86 6.06 -17.02 -7.08
CA SER A 86 5.02 -17.84 -6.46
C SER A 86 5.21 -19.33 -6.74
N GLY A 87 4.64 -20.16 -5.85
CA GLY A 87 4.58 -21.61 -5.95
C GLY A 87 3.28 -22.14 -5.35
N HIS A 88 2.84 -23.33 -5.77
CA HIS A 88 1.65 -23.98 -5.19
C HIS A 88 1.95 -24.64 -3.83
N SER A 89 3.22 -24.73 -3.44
CA SER A 89 3.71 -25.21 -2.15
C SER A 89 5.01 -24.49 -1.79
N ASP A 90 5.44 -24.55 -0.52
CA ASP A 90 6.69 -23.90 -0.10
C ASP A 90 7.90 -24.50 -0.81
N ALA A 91 7.89 -25.82 -1.04
CA ALA A 91 8.93 -26.49 -1.83
C ALA A 91 8.97 -26.00 -3.28
N ALA A 92 7.79 -25.81 -3.92
CA ALA A 92 7.71 -25.28 -5.27
C ALA A 92 8.20 -23.82 -5.34
N LEU A 93 7.88 -23.00 -4.34
CA LEU A 93 8.36 -21.62 -4.22
C LEU A 93 9.90 -21.57 -4.09
N ARG A 94 10.48 -22.38 -3.21
CA ARG A 94 11.94 -22.49 -3.04
C ARG A 94 12.63 -22.93 -4.33
N ALA A 95 12.09 -23.96 -4.98
CA ALA A 95 12.62 -24.45 -6.24
C ALA A 95 12.52 -23.40 -7.36
N GLN A 96 11.43 -22.61 -7.39
CA GLN A 96 11.28 -21.52 -8.35
C GLN A 96 12.29 -20.41 -8.14
N ALA A 97 12.56 -20.03 -6.88
CA ALA A 97 13.60 -19.06 -6.55
C ALA A 97 14.99 -19.52 -7.03
N GLY A 98 15.35 -20.78 -6.74
CA GLY A 98 16.62 -21.37 -7.17
C GLY A 98 16.78 -21.42 -8.69
N ARG A 99 15.72 -21.82 -9.43
CA ARG A 99 15.73 -21.81 -10.90
C ARG A 99 15.89 -20.42 -11.48
N LEU A 100 15.17 -19.42 -10.94
CA LEU A 100 15.27 -18.04 -11.38
C LEU A 100 16.68 -17.50 -11.15
N ARG A 101 17.23 -17.71 -9.94
CA ARG A 101 18.59 -17.30 -9.61
C ARG A 101 19.64 -17.92 -10.54
N ALA A 102 19.57 -19.23 -10.78
CA ALA A 102 20.47 -19.93 -11.68
C ALA A 102 20.34 -19.43 -13.13
N HIS A 103 19.12 -19.12 -13.57
CA HIS A 103 18.88 -18.53 -14.89
C HIS A 103 19.53 -17.15 -15.02
N LEU A 104 19.32 -16.27 -14.04
CA LEU A 104 19.85 -14.90 -14.05
C LEU A 104 21.36 -14.81 -13.85
N ALA A 105 21.97 -15.80 -13.20
CA ALA A 105 23.42 -15.92 -13.09
C ALA A 105 24.09 -16.16 -14.45
N ARG A 106 23.41 -16.86 -15.38
CA ARG A 106 23.89 -17.10 -16.75
C ARG A 106 23.54 -15.97 -17.72
N ARG A 107 22.81 -14.96 -17.27
CA ARG A 107 22.25 -13.88 -18.10
C ARG A 107 22.43 -12.51 -17.41
N PRO A 108 23.66 -12.08 -17.12
CA PRO A 108 23.93 -10.82 -16.42
C PRO A 108 23.43 -9.58 -17.18
N GLU A 109 23.27 -9.69 -18.50
CA GLU A 109 22.81 -8.62 -19.39
C GLU A 109 21.32 -8.30 -19.28
N VAL A 110 20.51 -9.20 -18.69
CA VAL A 110 19.06 -8.97 -18.54
C VAL A 110 18.83 -7.93 -17.45
N ALA A 111 18.17 -6.81 -17.77
CA ALA A 111 17.91 -5.74 -16.82
C ALA A 111 16.99 -6.21 -15.66
N PRO A 112 17.26 -5.82 -14.40
CA PRO A 112 16.41 -6.18 -13.27
C PRO A 112 14.93 -5.79 -13.41
N LEU A 113 14.65 -4.68 -14.09
CA LEU A 113 13.28 -4.22 -14.35
C LEU A 113 12.53 -5.15 -15.31
N ASP A 114 13.18 -5.65 -16.37
CA ASP A 114 12.54 -6.58 -17.31
C ASP A 114 12.17 -7.90 -16.63
N VAL A 115 13.01 -8.34 -15.69
CA VAL A 115 12.71 -9.48 -14.83
C VAL A 115 11.48 -9.18 -13.97
N ALA A 116 11.45 -8.03 -13.28
CA ALA A 116 10.32 -7.62 -12.45
C ALA A 116 9.01 -7.56 -13.24
N ARG A 117 9.02 -6.92 -14.43
CA ARG A 117 7.88 -6.85 -15.35
C ARG A 117 7.42 -8.24 -15.78
N SER A 118 8.35 -9.10 -16.21
CA SER A 118 8.03 -10.46 -16.67
C SER A 118 7.42 -11.31 -15.56
N LEU A 119 7.90 -11.16 -14.33
CA LEU A 119 7.38 -11.84 -13.15
C LEU A 119 6.00 -11.31 -12.74
N GLY A 120 5.82 -9.99 -12.75
CA GLY A 120 4.57 -9.35 -12.31
C GLY A 120 3.41 -9.49 -13.31
N THR A 121 3.69 -9.57 -14.61
CA THR A 121 2.66 -9.53 -15.67
C THR A 121 2.53 -10.84 -16.45
N GLY A 122 3.59 -11.65 -16.50
CA GLY A 122 3.66 -12.84 -17.35
C GLY A 122 3.60 -14.17 -16.59
N ARG A 123 3.31 -14.16 -15.28
CA ARG A 123 3.27 -15.37 -14.44
C ARG A 123 2.02 -15.41 -13.57
N ALA A 124 1.51 -16.61 -13.34
CA ALA A 124 0.37 -16.83 -12.44
C ALA A 124 0.75 -16.54 -10.98
N GLY A 125 -0.17 -15.92 -10.23
CA GLY A 125 -0.01 -15.65 -8.80
C GLY A 125 -0.50 -16.81 -7.92
N LEU A 126 0.34 -17.80 -7.66
CA LEU A 126 0.03 -18.98 -6.84
C LEU A 126 -0.07 -18.68 -5.34
N SER A 127 -0.42 -19.70 -4.54
CA SER A 127 -0.78 -19.56 -3.12
C SER A 127 0.40 -19.25 -2.19
N ARG A 128 1.61 -19.74 -2.47
CA ARG A 128 2.82 -19.40 -1.71
C ARG A 128 3.56 -18.31 -2.47
N ARG A 129 3.68 -17.13 -1.89
CA ARG A 129 4.26 -15.95 -2.55
C ARG A 129 5.45 -15.42 -1.78
N ALA A 130 6.44 -14.93 -2.52
CA ALA A 130 7.54 -14.16 -1.97
C ALA A 130 7.93 -13.02 -2.93
N ALA A 131 8.49 -11.95 -2.37
CA ALA A 131 9.10 -10.86 -3.12
C ALA A 131 10.51 -10.63 -2.58
N ALA A 132 11.49 -10.60 -3.48
CA ALA A 132 12.82 -10.06 -3.20
C ALA A 132 12.85 -8.58 -3.63
N LEU A 133 13.16 -7.68 -2.71
CA LEU A 133 13.21 -6.24 -2.89
C LEU A 133 14.67 -5.78 -2.81
N GLY A 134 15.09 -4.91 -3.72
CA GLY A 134 16.47 -4.44 -3.78
C GLY A 134 16.64 -3.19 -4.64
N ALA A 135 17.68 -2.40 -4.34
CA ALA A 135 18.05 -1.25 -5.15
C ALA A 135 18.95 -1.66 -6.33
N ASP A 136 19.65 -2.79 -6.21
CA ASP A 136 20.51 -3.33 -7.24
C ASP A 136 20.28 -4.83 -7.49
N ARG A 137 20.94 -5.36 -8.53
CA ARG A 137 20.85 -6.78 -8.88
C ARG A 137 21.38 -7.71 -7.77
N ALA A 138 22.39 -7.27 -7.02
CA ALA A 138 23.01 -8.10 -6.00
C ALA A 138 22.08 -8.30 -4.80
N ASP A 139 21.35 -7.26 -4.38
CA ASP A 139 20.26 -7.34 -3.40
C ASP A 139 19.20 -8.36 -3.82
N LEU A 140 18.73 -8.27 -5.06
CA LEU A 140 17.67 -9.12 -5.58
C LEU A 140 18.11 -10.59 -5.66
N LEU A 141 19.34 -10.85 -6.11
CA LEU A 141 19.90 -12.21 -6.15
C LEU A 141 20.08 -12.79 -4.75
N ARG A 142 20.55 -11.99 -3.76
CA ARG A 142 20.58 -12.41 -2.35
C ARG A 142 19.19 -12.75 -1.81
N GLY A 143 18.18 -11.95 -2.16
CA GLY A 143 16.80 -12.24 -1.81
C GLY A 143 16.30 -13.56 -2.39
N LEU A 144 16.63 -13.86 -3.65
CA LEU A 144 16.31 -15.16 -4.26
C LEU A 144 17.03 -16.32 -3.58
N ASP A 145 18.32 -16.16 -3.23
CA ASP A 145 19.09 -17.17 -2.51
C ASP A 145 18.46 -17.45 -1.13
N ALA A 146 18.06 -16.42 -0.39
CA ALA A 146 17.36 -16.57 0.90
C ALA A 146 15.97 -17.23 0.75
N ILE A 147 15.24 -16.92 -0.32
CA ILE A 147 13.97 -17.60 -0.62
C ILE A 147 14.22 -19.07 -0.94
N ALA A 148 15.21 -19.39 -1.77
CA ALA A 148 15.55 -20.76 -2.14
C ALA A 148 16.00 -21.60 -0.93
N ALA A 149 16.78 -21.01 -0.02
CA ALA A 149 17.21 -21.64 1.23
C ALA A 149 16.08 -21.82 2.26
N GLY A 150 14.94 -21.13 2.08
CA GLY A 150 13.82 -21.20 3.02
C GLY A 150 14.05 -20.44 4.32
N GLU A 151 14.91 -19.41 4.30
CA GLU A 151 15.24 -18.62 5.49
C GLU A 151 13.99 -17.90 6.04
N PRO A 152 13.63 -18.06 7.33
CA PRO A 152 12.41 -17.45 7.88
C PRO A 152 12.39 -15.92 7.78
N VAL A 153 13.53 -15.28 8.00
CA VAL A 153 13.70 -13.83 7.98
C VAL A 153 14.97 -13.51 7.21
N ALA A 154 14.84 -12.66 6.18
CA ALA A 154 15.97 -12.15 5.42
C ALA A 154 15.70 -10.68 5.04
N PRO A 155 16.71 -9.79 5.08
CA PRO A 155 16.57 -8.41 4.64
C PRO A 155 16.07 -8.35 3.18
N GLY A 156 15.12 -7.46 2.90
CA GLY A 156 14.56 -7.29 1.56
C GLY A 156 13.67 -8.44 1.08
N VAL A 157 13.36 -9.45 1.92
CA VAL A 157 12.46 -10.55 1.54
C VAL A 157 11.14 -10.45 2.28
N VAL A 158 10.05 -10.42 1.51
CA VAL A 158 8.68 -10.51 2.03
C VAL A 158 8.08 -11.83 1.58
N ARG A 159 7.39 -12.53 2.49
CA ARG A 159 6.66 -13.77 2.19
C ARG A 159 5.24 -13.67 2.68
N GLY A 160 4.33 -14.34 1.97
CA GLY A 160 2.94 -14.36 2.35
C GLY A 160 2.13 -15.39 1.58
N THR A 161 0.93 -15.60 2.08
CA THR A 161 -0.14 -16.30 1.37
C THR A 161 -1.29 -15.33 1.16
N PRO A 162 -2.06 -15.47 0.08
CA PRO A 162 -3.35 -14.79 -0.03
C PRO A 162 -4.19 -15.06 1.22
N VAL A 163 -4.92 -14.03 1.63
CA VAL A 163 -5.93 -14.12 2.69
C VAL A 163 -7.27 -13.71 2.08
N ASP A 164 -8.34 -14.33 2.57
CA ASP A 164 -9.69 -13.93 2.20
C ASP A 164 -10.10 -12.67 2.97
N GLY A 165 -10.95 -11.85 2.36
CA GLY A 165 -11.49 -10.63 2.96
C GLY A 165 -11.26 -9.38 2.10
N GLY A 166 -11.80 -8.25 2.58
CA GLY A 166 -11.64 -6.95 1.94
C GLY A 166 -10.38 -6.20 2.38
N LEU A 167 -9.93 -5.27 1.56
CA LEU A 167 -8.82 -4.37 1.83
C LEU A 167 -9.32 -3.10 2.51
N ALA A 168 -8.75 -2.75 3.67
CA ALA A 168 -9.04 -1.50 4.35
C ALA A 168 -7.82 -0.57 4.35
N PHE A 169 -8.01 0.70 3.99
CA PHE A 169 -7.00 1.74 4.18
C PHE A 169 -7.26 2.50 5.49
N LEU A 170 -6.22 2.63 6.30
CA LEU A 170 -6.27 3.32 7.59
C LEU A 170 -5.47 4.62 7.51
N PHE A 171 -6.19 5.73 7.62
CA PHE A 171 -5.67 7.09 7.57
C PHE A 171 -5.28 7.53 8.98
N THR A 172 -4.05 8.00 9.13
CA THR A 172 -3.44 8.24 10.45
C THR A 172 -3.90 9.56 11.06
N GLY A 173 -3.86 9.62 12.38
CA GLY A 173 -4.05 10.88 13.10
C GLY A 173 -2.79 11.73 13.08
N GLN A 174 -2.88 12.89 13.74
CA GLN A 174 -1.69 13.71 13.99
C GLN A 174 -0.65 12.94 14.82
N GLY A 175 0.63 13.26 14.66
CA GLY A 175 1.78 12.60 15.30
C GLY A 175 2.64 11.77 14.35
N GLY A 176 2.17 11.51 13.12
CA GLY A 176 2.94 10.83 12.07
C GLY A 176 3.81 11.76 11.22
N GLN A 177 3.65 13.07 11.36
CA GLN A 177 4.34 14.06 10.54
C GLN A 177 5.85 14.07 10.81
N ARG A 178 6.63 14.41 9.78
CA ARG A 178 8.07 14.61 9.88
C ARG A 178 8.53 15.67 8.88
N ALA A 179 9.62 16.35 9.20
CA ALA A 179 10.27 17.24 8.24
C ALA A 179 10.65 16.46 6.97
N GLY A 180 10.44 17.09 5.80
CA GLY A 180 10.67 16.48 4.49
C GLY A 180 9.78 15.26 4.19
N MET A 181 8.59 15.16 4.80
CA MET A 181 7.63 14.13 4.37
C MET A 181 7.10 14.45 2.96
N GLY A 182 6.84 13.41 2.17
CA GLY A 182 6.36 13.56 0.79
C GLY A 182 7.44 13.85 -0.26
N GLU A 183 8.51 14.60 0.08
CA GLU A 183 9.51 15.05 -0.90
C GLU A 183 10.13 13.91 -1.74
N GLY A 184 10.64 12.86 -1.08
CA GLY A 184 11.22 11.72 -1.78
C GLY A 184 10.22 10.94 -2.63
N LEU A 185 8.95 10.90 -2.22
CA LEU A 185 7.88 10.27 -3.00
C LEU A 185 7.47 11.13 -4.20
N ALA A 186 7.40 12.45 -4.02
CA ALA A 186 7.11 13.38 -5.10
C ALA A 186 8.19 13.39 -6.18
N ALA A 187 9.46 13.21 -5.79
CA ALA A 187 10.58 13.06 -6.72
C ALA A 187 10.56 11.72 -7.46
N ALA A 188 10.14 10.62 -6.80
CA ALA A 188 10.17 9.29 -7.37
C ALA A 188 8.91 8.93 -8.18
N PHE A 189 7.74 9.48 -7.81
CA PHE A 189 6.44 9.09 -8.35
C PHE A 189 5.64 10.33 -8.78
N PRO A 190 5.55 10.62 -10.09
CA PRO A 190 4.80 11.78 -10.59
C PRO A 190 3.35 11.83 -10.11
N VAL A 191 2.64 10.70 -10.07
CA VAL A 191 1.25 10.62 -9.56
C VAL A 191 1.14 11.12 -8.12
N PHE A 192 2.10 10.75 -7.25
CA PHE A 192 2.14 11.26 -5.88
C PHE A 192 2.49 12.75 -5.89
N GLY A 193 3.51 13.15 -6.65
CA GLY A 193 3.99 14.54 -6.70
C GLY A 193 2.94 15.53 -7.21
N ASP A 194 2.11 15.11 -8.16
CA ASP A 194 1.01 15.92 -8.71
C ASP A 194 -0.10 16.07 -7.68
N ALA A 195 -0.59 14.96 -7.11
CA ALA A 195 -1.62 14.98 -6.07
C ALA A 195 -1.17 15.75 -4.81
N TRP A 196 0.09 15.58 -4.40
CA TRP A 196 0.69 16.29 -3.26
C TRP A 196 0.68 17.80 -3.47
N ARG A 197 1.12 18.27 -4.64
CA ARG A 197 1.12 19.71 -4.97
C ARG A 197 -0.28 20.28 -5.12
N GLU A 198 -1.18 19.55 -5.77
CA GLU A 198 -2.58 19.94 -5.91
C GLU A 198 -3.23 20.16 -4.55
N VAL A 199 -3.19 19.16 -3.66
CA VAL A 199 -3.84 19.24 -2.35
C VAL A 199 -3.23 20.34 -1.48
N LEU A 200 -1.90 20.49 -1.47
CA LEU A 200 -1.24 21.57 -0.73
C LEU A 200 -1.64 22.96 -1.27
N SER A 201 -1.82 23.11 -2.58
CA SER A 201 -2.23 24.39 -3.18
C SER A 201 -3.63 24.85 -2.77
N LEU A 202 -4.47 23.91 -2.31
CA LEU A 202 -5.83 24.17 -1.83
C LEU A 202 -5.89 24.49 -0.32
N CYS A 203 -4.80 24.26 0.41
CA CYS A 203 -4.73 24.47 1.85
C CYS A 203 -4.26 25.89 2.21
N ASP A 204 -4.38 26.27 3.47
CA ASP A 204 -3.89 27.57 3.96
C ASP A 204 -2.37 27.73 3.72
N PRO A 205 -1.93 28.76 2.98
CA PRO A 205 -0.53 28.92 2.60
C PRO A 205 0.45 29.06 3.77
N ASP A 206 0.05 29.65 4.90
CA ASP A 206 0.96 29.77 6.06
C ASP A 206 1.17 28.40 6.72
N LEU A 207 0.11 27.60 6.82
CA LEU A 207 0.23 26.24 7.34
C LEU A 207 1.08 25.35 6.43
N VAL A 208 0.96 25.52 5.11
CA VAL A 208 1.78 24.81 4.12
C VAL A 208 3.25 25.24 4.21
N ALA A 209 3.52 26.55 4.32
CA ALA A 209 4.89 27.06 4.53
C ALA A 209 5.53 26.45 5.78
N GLY A 210 4.71 26.21 6.82
CA GLY A 210 5.09 25.54 8.05
C GLY A 210 5.71 24.15 7.89
N LEU A 211 5.45 23.45 6.77
CA LEU A 211 6.04 22.14 6.49
C LEU A 211 7.54 22.22 6.18
N GLY A 212 8.00 23.33 5.61
CA GLY A 212 9.38 23.53 5.17
C GLY A 212 10.25 24.38 6.09
N ASP A 213 9.65 25.16 6.99
CA ASP A 213 10.36 26.13 7.85
C ASP A 213 10.60 25.63 9.30
N GLY A 214 10.31 24.35 9.57
CA GLY A 214 10.49 23.72 10.88
C GLY A 214 9.26 23.78 11.79
N ARG A 215 8.14 24.36 11.35
CA ARG A 215 6.85 24.33 12.08
C ARG A 215 6.02 23.07 11.83
N VAL A 216 6.57 22.02 11.22
CA VAL A 216 5.83 20.79 10.87
C VAL A 216 5.14 20.15 12.08
N ASP A 217 5.69 20.30 13.29
CA ASP A 217 5.10 19.79 14.55
C ASP A 217 4.01 20.70 15.15
N GLN A 218 3.80 21.91 14.61
CA GLN A 218 2.68 22.76 15.01
C GLN A 218 1.37 22.19 14.46
N THR A 219 0.29 22.21 15.26
CA THR A 219 -0.92 21.46 14.92
C THR A 219 -1.56 21.89 13.59
N GLY A 220 -1.50 23.17 13.22
CA GLY A 220 -1.99 23.64 11.93
C GLY A 220 -1.25 22.99 10.77
N SER A 221 0.07 23.16 10.73
CA SER A 221 0.94 22.60 9.69
C SER A 221 0.91 21.07 9.66
N ALA A 222 0.92 20.43 10.82
CA ALA A 222 0.85 18.97 10.94
C ALA A 222 -0.42 18.41 10.29
N GLN A 223 -1.59 19.01 10.56
CA GLN A 223 -2.86 18.54 10.02
C GLN A 223 -2.93 18.67 8.50
N VAL A 224 -2.57 19.84 7.96
CA VAL A 224 -2.55 20.09 6.51
C VAL A 224 -1.58 19.14 5.81
N GLY A 225 -0.37 18.99 6.35
CA GLY A 225 0.63 18.12 5.77
C GLY A 225 0.22 16.65 5.78
N LEU A 226 -0.36 16.15 6.88
CA LEU A 226 -0.82 14.76 6.97
C LEU A 226 -1.98 14.49 6.02
N PHE A 227 -2.96 15.39 5.97
CA PHE A 227 -4.08 15.30 5.04
C PHE A 227 -3.60 15.21 3.58
N ALA A 228 -2.73 16.14 3.16
CA ALA A 228 -2.17 16.12 1.81
C ALA A 228 -1.39 14.85 1.52
N PHE A 229 -0.65 14.33 2.52
CA PHE A 229 0.23 13.18 2.35
C PHE A 229 -0.59 11.92 2.13
N GLU A 230 -1.63 11.76 2.94
CA GLU A 230 -2.48 10.57 2.89
C GLU A 230 -3.35 10.54 1.64
N VAL A 231 -3.88 11.69 1.20
CA VAL A 231 -4.60 11.79 -0.08
C VAL A 231 -3.66 11.47 -1.26
N ALA A 232 -2.45 12.03 -1.27
CA ALA A 232 -1.46 11.73 -2.31
C ALA A 232 -1.01 10.25 -2.30
N MET A 233 -0.83 9.65 -1.11
CA MET A 233 -0.53 8.23 -0.97
C MET A 233 -1.67 7.35 -1.50
N PHE A 234 -2.93 7.73 -1.23
CA PHE A 234 -4.08 7.04 -1.80
C PHE A 234 -4.06 7.06 -3.32
N ARG A 235 -3.84 8.23 -3.94
CA ARG A 235 -3.74 8.36 -5.41
C ARG A 235 -2.62 7.51 -6.00
N LEU A 236 -1.48 7.42 -5.31
CA LEU A 236 -0.39 6.55 -5.73
C LEU A 236 -0.81 5.07 -5.75
N TRP A 237 -1.41 4.58 -4.67
CA TRP A 237 -1.90 3.19 -4.60
C TRP A 237 -3.00 2.89 -5.63
N GLU A 238 -3.92 3.84 -5.81
CA GLU A 238 -5.00 3.75 -6.80
C GLU A 238 -4.43 3.64 -8.23
N SER A 239 -3.36 4.37 -8.54
CA SER A 239 -2.70 4.28 -9.86
C SER A 239 -2.07 2.92 -10.16
N TRP A 240 -1.78 2.13 -9.14
CA TRP A 240 -1.31 0.75 -9.27
C TRP A 240 -2.47 -0.27 -9.27
N GLY A 241 -3.72 0.20 -9.27
CA GLY A 241 -4.92 -0.63 -9.22
C GLY A 241 -5.23 -1.19 -7.82
N VAL A 242 -4.60 -0.66 -6.77
CA VAL A 242 -4.90 -1.06 -5.39
C VAL A 242 -5.99 -0.15 -4.83
N VAL A 243 -7.22 -0.65 -4.84
CA VAL A 243 -8.41 0.09 -4.38
C VAL A 243 -8.96 -0.58 -3.11
N PRO A 244 -9.17 0.17 -2.01
CA PRO A 244 -9.73 -0.39 -0.78
C PRO A 244 -11.25 -0.60 -0.87
N ASP A 245 -11.73 -1.65 -0.23
CA ASP A 245 -13.15 -1.90 0.04
C ASP A 245 -13.68 -1.01 1.18
N PHE A 246 -12.79 -0.65 2.11
CA PHE A 246 -13.11 0.15 3.29
C PHE A 246 -12.05 1.22 3.56
N VAL A 247 -12.48 2.36 4.07
CA VAL A 247 -11.57 3.39 4.59
C VAL A 247 -11.97 3.76 6.01
N LEU A 248 -10.97 4.03 6.83
CA LEU A 248 -11.16 4.52 8.20
C LEU A 248 -10.06 5.53 8.50
N GLY A 249 -10.39 6.61 9.19
CA GLY A 249 -9.41 7.60 9.61
C GLY A 249 -9.44 7.86 11.11
N HIS A 250 -8.27 8.17 11.66
CA HIS A 250 -8.15 8.56 13.06
C HIS A 250 -8.11 10.07 13.19
N SER A 251 -9.15 10.68 13.78
CA SER A 251 -9.25 12.13 13.98
C SER A 251 -9.03 12.91 12.67
N VAL A 252 -7.90 13.62 12.48
CA VAL A 252 -7.61 14.33 11.22
C VAL A 252 -7.59 13.40 10.00
N GLY A 253 -7.17 12.14 10.16
CA GLY A 253 -7.18 11.15 9.09
C GLY A 253 -8.58 10.82 8.59
N GLU A 254 -9.63 11.09 9.37
CA GLU A 254 -11.02 10.90 8.94
C GLU A 254 -11.39 11.88 7.81
N ILE A 255 -10.78 13.06 7.77
CA ILE A 255 -10.95 14.02 6.67
C ILE A 255 -10.37 13.44 5.38
N ALA A 256 -9.18 12.83 5.45
CA ALA A 256 -8.56 12.16 4.31
C ALA A 256 -9.40 10.95 3.86
N ALA A 257 -9.85 10.10 4.80
CA ALA A 257 -10.72 8.96 4.52
C ALA A 257 -12.03 9.39 3.83
N ALA A 258 -12.71 10.43 4.33
CA ALA A 258 -13.92 10.97 3.73
C ALA A 258 -13.69 11.54 2.33
N THR A 259 -12.52 12.16 2.10
CA THR A 259 -12.14 12.69 0.79
C THR A 259 -11.95 11.58 -0.24
N VAL A 260 -11.18 10.53 0.11
CA VAL A 260 -10.91 9.43 -0.84
C VAL A 260 -12.14 8.55 -1.07
N ALA A 261 -13.07 8.50 -0.11
CA ALA A 261 -14.37 7.84 -0.28
C ALA A 261 -15.36 8.65 -1.14
N GLY A 262 -15.00 9.88 -1.52
CA GLY A 262 -15.87 10.79 -2.29
C GLY A 262 -17.00 11.41 -1.48
N VAL A 263 -16.95 11.35 -0.15
CA VAL A 263 -17.93 12.00 0.75
C VAL A 263 -17.69 13.52 0.77
N LEU A 264 -16.43 13.94 0.73
CA LEU A 264 -16.03 15.35 0.66
C LEU A 264 -15.24 15.59 -0.63
N GLY A 265 -15.54 16.69 -1.33
CA GLY A 265 -14.68 17.22 -2.38
C GLY A 265 -13.33 17.66 -1.80
N VAL A 266 -12.26 17.56 -2.60
CA VAL A 266 -10.90 17.81 -2.11
C VAL A 266 -10.70 19.27 -1.68
N GLU A 267 -11.34 20.22 -2.35
CA GLU A 267 -11.30 21.64 -2.03
C GLU A 267 -11.98 21.93 -0.68
N ASP A 268 -13.15 21.34 -0.42
CA ASP A 268 -13.86 21.53 0.84
C ASP A 268 -13.17 20.81 1.99
N ALA A 269 -12.58 19.65 1.74
CA ALA A 269 -11.74 18.95 2.71
C ALA A 269 -10.48 19.75 3.06
N ALA A 270 -9.82 20.36 2.06
CA ALA A 270 -8.65 21.23 2.27
C ALA A 270 -9.01 22.48 3.10
N ARG A 271 -10.16 23.10 2.83
CA ARG A 271 -10.70 24.21 3.65
C ARG A 271 -10.97 23.75 5.08
N LEU A 272 -11.63 22.60 5.25
CA LEU A 272 -11.97 22.04 6.55
C LEU A 272 -10.72 21.76 7.40
N VAL A 273 -9.74 21.04 6.85
CA VAL A 273 -8.51 20.71 7.59
C VAL A 273 -7.70 21.96 7.93
N SER A 274 -7.65 22.93 7.01
CA SER A 274 -6.97 24.21 7.26
C SER A 274 -7.64 25.02 8.36
N ALA A 275 -8.97 25.14 8.31
CA ALA A 275 -9.73 25.83 9.35
C ALA A 275 -9.60 25.12 10.71
N ARG A 276 -9.74 23.80 10.73
CA ARG A 276 -9.56 22.98 11.93
C ARG A 276 -8.16 23.15 12.52
N GLY A 277 -7.12 23.07 11.69
CA GLY A 277 -5.73 23.27 12.10
C GLY A 277 -5.50 24.63 12.75
N ARG A 278 -5.95 25.72 12.10
CA ARG A 278 -5.82 27.09 12.65
C ARG A 278 -6.57 27.25 13.97
N LEU A 279 -7.83 26.81 14.03
CA LEU A 279 -8.67 26.95 15.22
C LEU A 279 -8.08 26.16 16.40
N MET A 280 -7.66 24.92 16.16
CA MET A 280 -7.00 24.12 17.20
C MET A 280 -5.69 24.75 17.64
N GLN A 281 -4.90 25.33 16.73
CA GLN A 281 -3.66 26.00 17.08
C GLN A 281 -3.88 27.27 17.92
N ALA A 282 -4.98 27.98 17.70
CA ALA A 282 -5.32 29.20 18.41
C ALA A 282 -5.92 28.98 19.81
N LEU A 283 -6.23 27.72 20.20
CA LEU A 283 -6.74 27.44 21.53
C LEU A 283 -5.71 27.87 22.61
N PRO A 284 -6.18 28.31 23.80
CA PRO A 284 -5.28 28.69 24.88
C PRO A 284 -4.35 27.54 25.29
N ALA A 285 -3.14 27.90 25.72
CA ALA A 285 -2.25 26.97 26.38
C ALA A 285 -2.89 26.42 27.67
N GLY A 286 -2.45 25.24 28.10
CA GLY A 286 -2.93 24.60 29.35
C GLY A 286 -3.79 23.36 29.15
N GLY A 287 -4.07 22.96 27.91
CA GLY A 287 -4.60 21.63 27.58
C GLY A 287 -3.51 20.57 27.45
N GLY A 288 -3.87 19.30 27.62
CA GLY A 288 -2.95 18.17 27.48
C GLY A 288 -3.65 16.87 27.11
N MET A 289 -2.86 15.89 26.66
CA MET A 289 -3.32 14.54 26.36
C MET A 289 -2.33 13.49 26.91
N VAL A 290 -2.84 12.41 27.48
CA VAL A 290 -2.04 11.31 28.05
C VAL A 290 -2.55 9.97 27.51
N ALA A 291 -1.63 9.11 27.08
CA ALA A 291 -1.94 7.71 26.76
C ALA A 291 -1.90 6.87 28.04
N VAL A 292 -2.95 6.08 28.26
CA VAL A 292 -3.18 5.25 29.44
C VAL A 292 -3.30 3.78 29.00
N GLU A 293 -2.48 2.90 29.59
CA GLU A 293 -2.54 1.44 29.38
C GLU A 293 -3.69 0.83 30.19
N ALA A 294 -4.92 1.17 29.83
CA ALA A 294 -6.15 0.77 30.50
C ALA A 294 -7.27 0.53 29.49
N THR A 295 -8.29 -0.21 29.91
CA THR A 295 -9.55 -0.33 29.17
C THR A 295 -10.36 0.96 29.28
N GLU A 296 -11.27 1.19 28.32
CA GLU A 296 -12.18 2.34 28.35
C GLU A 296 -13.02 2.38 29.63
N ALA A 297 -13.57 1.24 30.05
CA ALA A 297 -14.40 1.12 31.25
C ALA A 297 -13.63 1.46 32.54
N GLU A 298 -12.37 1.02 32.65
CA GLU A 298 -11.49 1.35 33.76
C GLU A 298 -11.23 2.87 33.84
N VAL A 299 -10.99 3.51 32.69
CA VAL A 299 -10.71 4.95 32.62
C VAL A 299 -11.96 5.76 32.91
N ALA A 300 -13.10 5.46 32.28
CA ALA A 300 -14.33 6.23 32.37
C ALA A 300 -14.83 6.41 33.82
N GLY A 301 -14.63 5.42 34.69
CA GLY A 301 -15.01 5.49 36.10
C GLY A 301 -14.09 6.30 37.01
N THR A 302 -12.98 6.84 36.48
CA THR A 302 -11.87 7.41 37.27
C THR A 302 -11.42 8.79 36.79
N LEU A 303 -12.08 9.35 35.77
CA LEU A 303 -11.69 10.63 35.19
C LEU A 303 -11.99 11.80 36.15
N PRO A 304 -10.99 12.67 36.41
CA PRO A 304 -11.24 13.95 37.07
C PRO A 304 -12.21 14.83 36.27
N GLU A 305 -12.84 15.78 36.95
CA GLU A 305 -13.67 16.79 36.28
C GLU A 305 -12.87 17.53 35.20
N GLY A 306 -13.47 17.73 34.03
CA GLY A 306 -12.85 18.36 32.87
C GLY A 306 -11.85 17.50 32.09
N VAL A 307 -11.68 16.22 32.45
CA VAL A 307 -10.92 15.23 31.67
C VAL A 307 -11.88 14.26 30.98
N GLU A 308 -11.67 14.03 29.69
CA GLU A 308 -12.49 13.14 28.87
C GLU A 308 -11.64 12.10 28.15
N ILE A 309 -12.28 11.01 27.70
CA ILE A 309 -11.65 10.05 26.78
C ILE A 309 -11.63 10.66 25.38
N ALA A 310 -10.43 10.91 24.86
CA ALA A 310 -10.21 11.44 23.52
C ALA A 310 -10.19 10.35 22.44
N ALA A 311 -9.66 9.18 22.77
CA ALA A 311 -9.58 8.06 21.84
C ALA A 311 -9.45 6.71 22.55
N VAL A 312 -10.05 5.67 21.97
CA VAL A 312 -9.85 4.27 22.34
C VAL A 312 -9.13 3.58 21.18
N ASN A 313 -7.80 3.52 21.25
CA ASN A 313 -6.93 3.00 20.18
C ASN A 313 -6.76 1.48 20.23
N GLY A 314 -7.26 0.83 21.27
CA GLY A 314 -7.23 -0.61 21.44
C GLY A 314 -7.76 -1.02 22.82
N ARG A 315 -7.86 -2.34 23.03
CA ARG A 315 -8.47 -2.92 24.25
C ARG A 315 -7.89 -2.38 25.56
N ARG A 316 -6.61 -2.01 25.57
CA ARG A 316 -5.91 -1.42 26.73
C ARG A 316 -5.10 -0.18 26.35
N ALA A 317 -5.57 0.59 25.37
CA ALA A 317 -4.86 1.75 24.86
C ALA A 317 -5.83 2.90 24.69
N VAL A 318 -6.01 3.67 25.76
CA VAL A 318 -6.92 4.82 25.82
C VAL A 318 -6.10 6.10 25.86
N VAL A 319 -6.60 7.16 25.25
CA VAL A 319 -6.05 8.51 25.36
C VAL A 319 -7.06 9.39 26.05
N VAL A 320 -6.63 10.10 27.09
CA VAL A 320 -7.44 11.09 27.80
C VAL A 320 -6.98 12.50 27.46
N SER A 321 -7.90 13.46 27.43
CA SER A 321 -7.64 14.87 27.15
C SER A 321 -8.40 15.80 28.08
N GLY A 322 -7.82 16.96 28.36
CA GLY A 322 -8.40 17.96 29.27
C GLY A 322 -7.35 18.96 29.71
N PRO A 323 -7.61 19.74 30.78
CA PRO A 323 -6.61 20.62 31.38
C PRO A 323 -5.38 19.82 31.85
N LEU A 324 -4.19 20.38 31.64
CA LEU A 324 -2.91 19.68 31.78
C LEU A 324 -2.72 19.09 33.18
N GLY A 325 -3.01 19.85 34.24
CA GLY A 325 -2.89 19.38 35.63
C GLY A 325 -3.75 18.14 35.93
N PRO A 326 -5.09 18.21 35.74
CA PRO A 326 -5.98 17.06 35.85
C PRO A 326 -5.57 15.84 35.00
N VAL A 327 -5.16 16.07 33.75
CA VAL A 327 -4.72 15.00 32.84
C VAL A 327 -3.41 14.34 33.33
N GLU A 328 -2.46 15.12 33.85
CA GLU A 328 -1.22 14.58 34.42
C GLU A 328 -1.47 13.80 35.71
N ALA A 329 -2.48 14.16 36.50
CA ALA A 329 -2.88 13.42 37.70
C ALA A 329 -3.34 11.99 37.38
N VAL A 330 -4.07 11.79 36.26
CA VAL A 330 -4.43 10.44 35.75
C VAL A 330 -3.17 9.61 35.45
N GLY A 331 -2.11 10.26 34.97
CA GLY A 331 -0.82 9.63 34.67
C GLY A 331 0.03 9.29 35.90
N SER A 332 -0.16 10.01 37.00
CA SER A 332 0.74 10.06 38.15
C SER A 332 0.39 9.09 39.29
N GLY A 333 -0.57 8.19 39.10
CA GLY A 333 -1.04 7.19 40.08
C GLY A 333 0.02 6.18 40.58
N GLY A 334 1.32 6.42 40.34
CA GLY A 334 2.47 5.67 40.85
C GLY A 334 3.16 6.25 42.10
N GLY A 335 2.67 7.35 42.71
CA GLY A 335 3.26 7.86 43.97
C GLY A 335 2.32 8.79 44.75
N ARG A 336 1.88 8.38 45.94
CA ARG A 336 0.95 9.10 46.85
C ARG A 336 1.59 10.32 47.54
N PRO A 337 0.79 11.27 48.10
CA PRO A 337 0.26 11.14 49.48
C PRO A 337 -1.28 11.27 49.60
N ALA A 338 -1.77 11.15 50.83
CA ALA A 338 -3.11 10.71 51.28
C ALA A 338 -4.37 11.54 50.89
N GLY A 339 -5.48 10.82 50.66
CA GLY A 339 -6.85 11.33 50.85
C GLY A 339 -7.84 11.05 49.71
N VAL A 340 -8.54 9.90 49.80
CA VAL A 340 -9.79 9.54 49.07
C VAL A 340 -9.65 9.01 47.63
N CYS A 341 -10.10 7.75 47.49
CA CYS A 341 -10.35 6.92 46.30
C CYS A 341 -9.22 6.52 45.34
N GLY A 342 -8.71 5.29 45.54
CA GLY A 342 -8.91 4.28 44.48
C GLY A 342 -7.76 3.87 43.55
N GLY A 343 -6.56 3.55 44.06
CA GLY A 343 -5.82 2.31 43.73
C GLY A 343 -5.67 1.74 42.31
N CYS A 344 -5.73 2.51 41.22
CA CYS A 344 -5.48 1.98 39.87
C CYS A 344 -4.23 2.61 39.25
N GLY A 345 -3.05 2.07 39.64
CA GLY A 345 -1.77 2.44 39.06
C GLY A 345 -1.66 1.99 37.60
N PHE A 346 -2.15 2.78 36.67
CA PHE A 346 -2.00 2.52 35.24
C PHE A 346 -0.59 2.91 34.77
N ARG A 347 -0.02 2.10 33.87
CA ARG A 347 1.13 2.54 33.10
C ARG A 347 0.67 3.61 32.13
N THR A 348 1.26 4.79 32.23
CA THR A 348 0.92 5.92 31.37
C THR A 348 2.15 6.39 30.60
N ARG A 349 1.89 6.92 29.42
CA ARG A 349 2.89 7.63 28.63
C ARG A 349 2.32 8.99 28.31
N SER A 350 2.89 10.02 28.92
CA SER A 350 2.52 11.38 28.56
C SER A 350 2.88 11.60 27.09
N ILE A 351 1.89 12.06 26.32
CA ILE A 351 2.08 12.44 24.93
C ILE A 351 2.62 13.89 24.96
N ARG A 352 3.83 14.07 25.51
CA ARG A 352 4.48 15.38 25.82
C ARG A 352 4.80 16.26 24.61
N ARG A 353 4.11 16.12 23.48
CA ARG A 353 4.35 16.87 22.24
C ARG A 353 3.12 17.52 21.64
N TRP A 354 2.02 17.59 22.36
CA TRP A 354 0.77 18.06 21.75
C TRP A 354 0.39 19.48 22.16
N TRP A 355 0.91 20.00 23.28
CA TRP A 355 0.65 21.37 23.75
C TRP A 355 1.80 21.97 24.58
N SER A 356 3.02 21.47 24.41
CA SER A 356 4.18 21.96 25.16
C SER A 356 5.46 21.85 24.35
N ARG A 357 5.89 22.97 23.77
CA ARG A 357 7.26 23.50 23.89
C ARG A 357 7.45 24.76 23.03
N CYS A 358 7.33 25.90 23.70
CA CYS A 358 8.48 26.78 23.76
C CYS A 358 9.53 26.08 24.66
N TRP A 359 10.75 25.92 24.13
CA TRP A 359 12.04 25.62 24.80
C TRP A 359 12.70 24.21 24.66
N PRO A 360 14.02 24.15 24.35
CA PRO A 360 14.74 22.97 23.86
C PRO A 360 15.45 22.19 24.97
N GLY A 361 15.69 20.90 24.75
CA GLY A 361 16.51 20.09 25.65
C GLY A 361 16.42 18.60 25.38
N SER A 362 17.55 18.06 24.93
CA SER A 362 17.88 16.70 24.47
C SER A 362 17.60 15.53 25.44
N ARG A 363 17.29 14.33 24.92
CA ARG A 363 18.20 13.15 24.78
C ARG A 363 17.42 11.85 24.46
N ARG A 364 18.15 10.91 23.85
CA ARG A 364 17.74 9.65 23.19
C ARG A 364 17.18 8.60 24.18
N LEU A 365 16.31 7.72 23.68
CA LEU A 365 15.91 6.44 24.31
C LEU A 365 16.29 5.25 23.40
N PRO A 366 16.61 4.07 23.96
CA PRO A 366 16.97 2.85 23.21
C PRO A 366 15.75 2.03 22.75
N ARG A 367 15.98 1.19 21.73
CA ARG A 367 15.03 0.28 21.04
C ARG A 367 14.94 -1.11 21.72
N LEU A 368 13.77 -1.78 21.67
CA LEU A 368 13.42 -3.07 21.00
C LEU A 368 12.26 -3.71 21.81
N SER A 369 11.37 -4.62 21.38
CA SER A 369 10.95 -5.29 20.13
C SER A 369 9.60 -6.04 20.44
N PRO A 370 8.83 -6.55 19.46
CA PRO A 370 7.40 -6.84 19.61
C PRO A 370 7.04 -8.34 19.65
N THR A 371 5.90 -8.70 20.27
CA THR A 371 5.14 -9.93 19.96
C THR A 371 3.63 -9.67 19.95
N PRO A 372 2.85 -10.23 18.98
CA PRO A 372 1.44 -9.89 18.80
C PRO A 372 0.49 -10.96 19.38
N ARG A 373 -0.71 -10.54 19.79
CA ARG A 373 -1.88 -11.44 19.85
C ARG A 373 -3.12 -10.78 19.26
N ARG A 374 -3.81 -11.58 18.45
CA ARG A 374 -4.99 -11.27 17.65
C ARG A 374 -6.21 -11.01 18.52
N GLY A 375 -7.08 -10.11 18.07
CA GLY A 375 -8.43 -9.93 18.60
C GLY A 375 -9.14 -8.78 17.91
N SER A 376 -9.92 -9.10 16.88
CA SER A 376 -10.86 -8.22 16.16
C SER A 376 -11.79 -7.48 17.13
N VAL A 377 -11.93 -6.16 16.99
CA VAL A 377 -13.02 -5.36 17.56
C VAL A 377 -13.26 -4.11 16.71
N TRP A 378 -14.54 -3.80 16.50
CA TRP A 378 -15.13 -2.68 15.78
C TRP A 378 -15.17 -1.41 16.65
N CYS A 379 -15.02 -0.22 16.07
CA CYS A 379 -15.00 1.07 16.78
C CYS A 379 -16.13 2.00 16.26
N PRO A 380 -16.90 2.68 17.14
CA PRO A 380 -17.92 3.65 16.72
C PRO A 380 -17.33 5.04 16.45
N MET A 381 -18.04 5.76 15.58
CA MET A 381 -17.77 7.12 15.09
C MET A 381 -18.02 8.18 16.18
N CYS A 382 -17.16 9.21 16.28
CA CYS A 382 -17.41 10.40 17.09
C CYS A 382 -17.38 11.65 16.20
N LEU A 383 -18.54 12.01 15.65
CA LEU A 383 -18.82 13.35 15.17
C LEU A 383 -19.54 14.12 16.28
N VAL A 384 -18.82 15.01 16.97
CA VAL A 384 -19.46 16.00 17.82
C VAL A 384 -20.09 17.04 16.90
N SER A 385 -21.40 16.95 16.73
CA SER A 385 -22.21 17.98 16.08
C SER A 385 -22.28 19.18 17.00
N TRP A 386 -21.84 20.35 16.51
CA TRP A 386 -22.09 21.62 17.16
C TRP A 386 -23.51 22.06 16.81
N CYS A 387 -24.44 21.83 17.73
CA CYS A 387 -25.75 22.47 17.69
C CYS A 387 -26.07 23.00 19.09
N GLY A 388 -26.05 24.32 19.23
CA GLY A 388 -26.51 25.00 20.43
C GLY A 388 -28.01 24.79 20.59
N SER A 389 -28.41 23.72 21.26
CA SER A 389 -29.66 23.65 22.00
C SER A 389 -29.65 22.43 22.92
N SER A 390 -30.06 22.67 24.15
CA SER A 390 -30.12 21.74 25.26
C SER A 390 -31.17 20.64 25.04
N THR A 391 -30.75 19.44 24.63
CA THR A 391 -31.35 18.13 25.01
C THR A 391 -30.53 16.95 24.47
N PRO A 392 -30.33 15.86 25.23
CA PRO A 392 -29.54 14.71 24.79
C PRO A 392 -30.42 13.73 24.00
N ALA A 393 -30.08 13.48 22.74
CA ALA A 393 -30.65 12.36 21.97
C ALA A 393 -29.54 11.33 21.73
N THR A 394 -29.62 10.20 22.43
CA THR A 394 -28.78 9.02 22.25
C THR A 394 -29.23 8.26 21.00
N GLY A 395 -28.36 8.19 19.99
CA GLY A 395 -28.55 7.36 18.80
C GLY A 395 -27.21 7.09 18.10
N TYR A 396 -26.67 5.89 18.24
CA TYR A 396 -25.43 5.46 17.59
C TYR A 396 -25.74 4.86 16.21
N GLY A 397 -25.17 5.43 15.15
CA GLY A 397 -25.24 4.91 13.78
C GLY A 397 -23.86 4.79 13.15
N MET A 398 -23.54 3.61 12.60
CA MET A 398 -22.34 3.38 11.78
C MET A 398 -22.51 3.98 10.39
N CYS A 399 -21.46 4.61 9.85
CA CYS A 399 -21.32 4.86 8.42
C CYS A 399 -20.04 4.21 7.89
N ALA A 400 -20.21 3.08 7.20
CA ALA A 400 -19.19 2.53 6.31
C ALA A 400 -19.57 2.96 4.88
N ALA A 401 -18.73 3.79 4.25
CA ALA A 401 -18.92 4.15 2.86
C ALA A 401 -18.27 3.08 1.97
N ARG A 402 -19.08 2.41 1.16
CA ARG A 402 -18.62 1.46 0.14
C ARG A 402 -18.15 2.28 -1.06
N SER A 403 -16.88 2.16 -1.43
CA SER A 403 -16.35 2.83 -2.62
C SER A 403 -17.03 2.26 -3.88
N GLY A 404 -17.66 3.11 -4.70
CA GLY A 404 -17.97 2.77 -6.09
C GLY A 404 -19.43 2.52 -6.53
N SER A 405 -20.48 2.96 -5.82
CA SER A 405 -21.84 2.94 -6.38
C SER A 405 -22.38 4.34 -6.70
N VAL A 406 -22.35 4.71 -7.98
CA VAL A 406 -23.18 5.79 -8.53
C VAL A 406 -24.63 5.32 -8.53
N MET A 407 -25.41 5.68 -7.51
CA MET A 407 -26.87 5.71 -7.61
C MET A 407 -27.29 7.17 -7.75
N GLY A 408 -27.82 7.50 -8.93
CA GLY A 408 -28.30 8.83 -9.27
C GLY A 408 -29.39 9.30 -8.32
N TRP A 409 -29.22 10.51 -7.80
CA TRP A 409 -30.19 11.16 -6.94
C TRP A 409 -31.25 11.82 -7.83
N ARG A 410 -32.47 11.26 -7.84
CA ARG A 410 -33.64 11.96 -8.40
C ARG A 410 -34.20 12.91 -7.33
N CYS A 411 -34.12 14.22 -7.58
CA CYS A 411 -34.90 15.22 -6.86
C CYS A 411 -36.36 15.16 -7.29
N TRP A 412 -37.30 15.06 -6.34
CA TRP A 412 -38.70 15.45 -6.52
C TRP A 412 -39.12 16.37 -5.36
N PRO A 413 -40.04 17.32 -5.60
CA PRO A 413 -40.07 18.61 -4.90
C PRO A 413 -40.81 18.59 -3.55
N SER A 414 -40.49 19.62 -2.77
CA SER A 414 -40.97 20.01 -1.43
C SER A 414 -42.43 19.73 -1.09
N VAL A 415 -42.67 19.16 0.10
CA VAL A 415 -43.76 19.55 1.03
C VAL A 415 -43.26 19.34 2.47
N GLY A 416 -43.49 20.32 3.36
CA GLY A 416 -42.89 20.39 4.69
C GLY A 416 -43.45 19.44 5.75
N SER A 417 -42.85 19.59 6.94
CA SER A 417 -43.22 19.03 8.24
C SER A 417 -42.63 17.65 8.60
N ALA A 418 -41.68 17.68 9.54
CA ALA A 418 -41.21 16.64 10.46
C ALA A 418 -41.42 15.17 10.07
N CYS A 419 -40.33 14.47 9.72
CA CYS A 419 -40.32 13.03 9.53
C CYS A 419 -39.40 12.33 10.54
N SER A 420 -40.03 11.61 11.49
CA SER A 420 -39.38 10.68 12.41
C SER A 420 -38.87 9.45 11.67
N TRP A 421 -37.61 9.05 11.87
CA TRP A 421 -37.08 7.80 11.31
C TRP A 421 -37.45 6.61 12.22
N ARG A 422 -38.35 5.74 11.74
CA ARG A 422 -38.56 4.40 12.30
C ARG A 422 -37.49 3.45 11.76
N SER A 423 -36.92 2.64 12.65
CA SER A 423 -35.95 1.60 12.30
C SER A 423 -36.59 0.46 11.50
N VAL A 424 -35.95 0.06 10.40
CA VAL A 424 -36.23 -1.20 9.72
C VAL A 424 -35.06 -2.13 10.01
N ARG A 425 -35.33 -3.17 10.81
CA ARG A 425 -34.41 -4.30 11.02
C ARG A 425 -34.32 -5.08 9.72
N THR A 426 -33.10 -5.31 9.22
CA THR A 426 -32.85 -6.41 8.30
C THR A 426 -31.76 -7.29 8.88
N VAL A 427 -32.10 -8.57 8.99
CA VAL A 427 -31.28 -9.69 9.47
C VAL A 427 -30.30 -10.08 8.36
N CYS A 428 -29.01 -10.18 8.69
CA CYS A 428 -28.05 -11.18 8.20
C CYS A 428 -26.76 -11.10 9.02
#